data_AF-A0AAF0GNH8-F1
#
_entry.id   AF-A0AAF0GNH8-F1
#
_cell.length_a   1.000
_cell.length_b   1.000
_cell.length_c   1.000
_cell.angle_alpha   90.00
_cell.angle_beta   90.00
_cell.angle_gamma   90.00
#
_symmetry.space_group_name_H-M   'P 1'
#
loop_
_entity.id
_entity.type
_entity.pdbx_description
1 polymer ?
#
loop_
_entity_poly.entity_id
_entity_poly.type
_entity_poly.pdbx_seq_one_letter_code
_entity_poly.pdbx_strand_id
1 'polypeptide(L)'
;MKRSEINQIIDNLITCASKNKVYFPKFADWSVDDFRHAGSEYGEIIDNMLGWDVTDFGRKDFSKYGLATFTFRNGNFNDKKKYPKPYCEKILILEDDQILPMHFHKFKEEDTINRGGGILDIQVYNSTLDEQLDKNSDVHLVKDGKKTTLPAGGVVSLEPGESLTTTQRIYHQWHGRKGTGKIMVWEVSSTNDDNVDNRFLEDVPRFSEVEEDESIKHVLFADYPNLRAN
;
A
#
# COMPACT_ATOMS: atom_id res chain seq x y z
N MET A 1 4.67 0.56 -16.44
CA MET A 1 3.91 -0.71 -16.47
C MET A 1 2.94 -0.70 -17.63
N LYS A 2 2.62 -1.86 -18.21
CA LYS A 2 1.57 -1.96 -19.23
C LYS A 2 0.19 -2.01 -18.58
N ARG A 3 -0.83 -1.44 -19.22
CA ARG A 3 -2.22 -1.53 -18.72
C ARG A 3 -2.69 -2.98 -18.65
N SER A 4 -2.31 -3.81 -19.61
CA SER A 4 -2.59 -5.25 -19.60
C SER A 4 -2.01 -5.98 -18.40
N GLU A 5 -0.79 -5.64 -18.02
CA GLU A 5 -0.12 -6.15 -16.83
C GLU A 5 -0.86 -5.72 -15.55
N ILE A 6 -1.23 -4.44 -15.44
CA ILE A 6 -1.99 -3.89 -14.30
C ILE A 6 -3.34 -4.60 -14.17
N ASN A 7 -4.10 -4.74 -15.27
CA ASN A 7 -5.39 -5.41 -15.28
C ASN A 7 -5.27 -6.86 -14.77
N GLN A 8 -4.23 -7.58 -15.23
CA GLN A 8 -3.95 -8.95 -14.81
C GLN A 8 -3.54 -9.05 -13.33
N ILE A 9 -2.77 -8.10 -12.82
CA ILE A 9 -2.38 -8.02 -11.41
C ILE A 9 -3.62 -7.86 -10.52
N ILE A 10 -4.53 -6.94 -10.88
CA ILE A 10 -5.74 -6.70 -10.11
C ILE A 10 -6.68 -7.91 -10.16
N ASP A 11 -6.85 -8.55 -11.32
CA ASP A 11 -7.63 -9.80 -11.44
C ASP A 11 -7.08 -10.92 -10.54
N ASN A 12 -5.76 -11.03 -10.46
CA ASN A 12 -5.08 -12.00 -9.59
C ASN A 12 -5.30 -11.67 -8.10
N LEU A 13 -5.27 -10.39 -7.74
CA LEU A 13 -5.56 -9.92 -6.39
C LEU A 13 -7.01 -10.24 -6.01
N ILE A 14 -7.99 -9.91 -6.86
CA ILE A 14 -9.41 -10.20 -6.63
C ILE A 14 -9.62 -11.71 -6.45
N THR A 15 -8.98 -12.53 -7.29
CA THR A 15 -9.03 -13.99 -7.17
C THR A 15 -8.44 -14.48 -5.83
N CYS A 16 -7.32 -13.91 -5.39
CA CYS A 16 -6.69 -14.24 -4.11
C CYS A 16 -7.59 -13.85 -2.93
N ALA A 17 -8.13 -12.64 -2.94
CA ALA A 17 -9.07 -12.14 -1.94
C ALA A 17 -10.31 -13.02 -1.82
N SER A 18 -10.93 -13.39 -2.95
CA SER A 18 -12.12 -14.25 -2.98
C SER A 18 -11.87 -15.64 -2.38
N LYS A 19 -10.72 -16.26 -2.66
CA LYS A 19 -10.31 -17.54 -2.05
C LYS A 19 -10.25 -17.46 -0.52
N ASN A 20 -9.89 -16.30 0.03
CA ASN A 20 -9.81 -16.02 1.46
C ASN A 20 -11.07 -15.35 2.02
N LYS A 21 -12.18 -15.33 1.26
CA LYS A 21 -13.48 -14.75 1.66
C LYS A 21 -13.41 -13.25 1.97
N VAL A 22 -12.48 -12.55 1.33
CA VAL A 22 -12.43 -11.08 1.30
C VAL A 22 -13.24 -10.61 0.09
N TYR A 23 -14.11 -9.63 0.33
CA TYR A 23 -14.99 -9.04 -0.68
C TYR A 23 -14.77 -7.53 -0.75
N PHE A 24 -14.92 -7.00 -1.96
CA PHE A 24 -14.73 -5.58 -2.22
C PHE A 24 -16.06 -4.82 -2.25
N PRO A 25 -16.06 -3.52 -1.94
CA PRO A 25 -17.22 -2.67 -2.19
C PRO A 25 -17.48 -2.56 -3.69
N LYS A 26 -18.73 -2.27 -4.07
CA LYS A 26 -19.17 -2.24 -5.48
C LYS A 26 -18.31 -1.35 -6.40
N PHE A 27 -17.72 -0.28 -5.86
CA PHE A 27 -16.90 0.63 -6.66
C PHE A 27 -15.56 0.02 -7.11
N ALA A 28 -15.15 -1.10 -6.53
CA ALA A 28 -13.99 -1.85 -7.00
C ALA A 28 -14.19 -2.44 -8.41
N ASP A 29 -15.45 -2.68 -8.80
CA ASP A 29 -15.84 -3.24 -10.09
C ASP A 29 -16.31 -2.16 -11.09
N TRP A 30 -16.13 -0.87 -10.77
CA TRP A 30 -16.56 0.20 -11.67
C TRP A 30 -15.76 0.19 -12.97
N SER A 31 -16.48 0.18 -14.08
CA SER A 31 -15.92 0.52 -15.37
C SER A 31 -15.56 2.01 -15.46
N VAL A 32 -14.84 2.40 -16.50
CA VAL A 32 -14.58 3.81 -16.81
C VAL A 32 -15.89 4.60 -16.95
N ASP A 33 -16.92 4.00 -17.55
CA ASP A 33 -18.21 4.66 -17.71
C ASP A 33 -18.94 4.78 -16.37
N ASP A 34 -18.95 3.76 -15.52
CA ASP A 34 -19.53 3.86 -14.17
C ASP A 34 -18.84 4.98 -13.37
N PHE A 35 -17.51 5.06 -13.45
CA PHE A 35 -16.74 6.11 -12.78
C PHE A 35 -17.12 7.51 -13.29
N ARG A 36 -17.27 7.70 -14.60
CA ARG A 36 -17.65 8.99 -15.20
C ARG A 36 -19.09 9.40 -14.87
N HIS A 37 -20.00 8.44 -14.71
CA HIS A 37 -21.39 8.70 -14.33
C HIS A 37 -21.59 8.84 -12.81
N ALA A 38 -20.58 8.52 -12.00
CA ALA A 38 -20.65 8.67 -10.55
C ALA A 38 -20.82 10.15 -10.16
N GLY A 39 -21.90 10.44 -9.45
CA GLY A 39 -22.23 11.80 -9.01
C GLY A 39 -21.34 12.31 -7.87
N SER A 40 -21.66 13.52 -7.39
CA SER A 40 -20.92 14.19 -6.33
C SER A 40 -21.00 13.47 -4.97
N GLU A 41 -22.00 12.59 -4.78
CA GLU A 41 -22.14 11.74 -3.61
C GLU A 41 -20.96 10.78 -3.41
N TYR A 42 -20.23 10.47 -4.48
CA TYR A 42 -19.02 9.63 -4.44
C TYR A 42 -17.72 10.43 -4.30
N GLY A 43 -17.80 11.73 -3.99
CA GLY A 43 -16.64 12.62 -3.90
C GLY A 43 -15.54 12.11 -2.95
N GLU A 44 -15.89 11.38 -1.89
CA GLU A 44 -14.90 10.79 -0.97
C GLU A 44 -13.95 9.79 -1.63
N ILE A 45 -14.41 9.01 -2.63
CA ILE A 45 -13.58 8.04 -3.34
C ILE A 45 -12.41 8.77 -4.01
N ILE A 46 -12.72 9.90 -4.64
CA ILE A 46 -11.76 10.65 -5.46
C ILE A 46 -10.88 11.52 -4.57
N ASP A 47 -11.49 12.28 -3.67
CA ASP A 47 -10.79 13.25 -2.84
C ASP A 47 -9.81 12.59 -1.84
N ASN A 48 -10.04 11.30 -1.50
CA ASN A 48 -9.20 10.54 -0.57
C ASN A 48 -8.51 9.32 -1.20
N MET A 49 -8.48 9.23 -2.54
CA MET A 49 -7.80 8.17 -3.30
C MET A 49 -8.17 6.75 -2.85
N LEU A 50 -9.46 6.49 -2.67
CA LEU A 50 -9.94 5.13 -2.40
C LEU A 50 -9.80 4.28 -3.67
N GLY A 51 -9.81 2.96 -3.54
CA GLY A 51 -9.78 2.05 -4.68
C GLY A 51 -8.40 1.49 -5.03
N TRP A 52 -8.24 1.09 -6.28
CA TRP A 52 -7.09 0.35 -6.77
C TRP A 52 -5.83 1.20 -6.91
N ASP A 53 -4.69 0.59 -6.62
CA ASP A 53 -3.37 1.09 -6.93
C ASP A 53 -2.42 -0.05 -7.28
N VAL A 54 -1.57 0.18 -8.27
CA VAL A 54 -0.53 -0.75 -8.69
C VAL A 54 0.71 0.07 -9.04
N THR A 55 1.84 -0.29 -8.43
CA THR A 55 3.12 0.38 -8.68
C THR A 55 4.26 -0.64 -8.74
N ASP A 56 5.22 -0.39 -9.63
CA ASP A 56 6.54 -1.03 -9.68
C ASP A 56 7.65 -0.10 -9.16
N PHE A 57 7.27 1.04 -8.55
CA PHE A 57 8.17 2.08 -8.07
C PHE A 57 9.15 2.60 -9.14
N GLY A 58 8.74 2.61 -10.41
CA GLY A 58 9.55 3.03 -11.55
C GLY A 58 10.64 2.03 -11.94
N ARG A 59 10.65 0.82 -11.37
CA ARG A 59 11.71 -0.19 -11.58
C ARG A 59 11.54 -1.02 -12.86
N LYS A 60 10.35 -1.01 -13.48
CA LYS A 60 10.02 -1.85 -14.65
C LYS A 60 10.18 -3.35 -14.38
N ASP A 61 10.01 -3.75 -13.12
CA ASP A 61 10.03 -5.14 -12.67
C ASP A 61 9.09 -5.29 -11.46
N PHE A 62 7.78 -5.34 -11.74
CA PHE A 62 6.78 -5.51 -10.70
C PHE A 62 7.00 -6.79 -9.90
N SER A 63 7.46 -7.87 -10.53
CA SER A 63 7.66 -9.16 -9.88
C SER A 63 8.67 -9.09 -8.74
N LYS A 64 9.71 -8.26 -8.89
CA LYS A 64 10.71 -8.05 -7.84
C LYS A 64 10.43 -6.84 -6.96
N TYR A 65 9.97 -5.75 -7.55
CA TYR A 65 9.68 -4.49 -6.86
C TYR A 65 8.28 -4.05 -7.24
N GLY A 66 7.33 -4.22 -6.34
CA GLY A 66 5.99 -3.81 -6.64
C GLY A 66 5.02 -3.94 -5.49
N LEU A 67 3.87 -3.36 -5.70
CA LEU A 67 2.78 -3.36 -4.75
C LEU A 67 1.45 -3.24 -5.51
N ALA A 68 0.50 -4.09 -5.18
CA ALA A 68 -0.89 -3.96 -5.60
C ALA A 68 -1.77 -3.79 -4.37
N THR A 69 -2.61 -2.76 -4.35
CA THR A 69 -3.44 -2.43 -3.19
C THR A 69 -4.87 -2.06 -3.57
N PHE A 70 -5.76 -2.17 -2.58
CA PHE A 70 -7.06 -1.54 -2.59
C PHE A 70 -7.29 -0.78 -1.29
N THR A 71 -7.54 0.52 -1.38
CA THR A 71 -7.89 1.37 -0.23
C THR A 71 -9.40 1.37 -0.04
N PHE A 72 -9.88 0.79 1.06
CA PHE A 72 -11.31 0.68 1.34
C PHE A 72 -11.92 1.97 1.86
N ARG A 73 -11.15 2.70 2.67
CA ARG A 73 -11.58 3.90 3.38
C ARG A 73 -10.35 4.70 3.77
N ASN A 74 -10.52 6.01 3.87
CA ASN A 74 -9.47 6.93 4.26
C ASN A 74 -10.08 8.25 4.77
N GLY A 75 -9.28 9.03 5.50
CA GLY A 75 -9.55 10.42 5.80
C GLY A 75 -8.89 11.37 4.81
N ASN A 76 -8.81 12.65 5.17
CA ASN A 76 -8.04 13.64 4.41
C ASN A 76 -7.17 14.49 5.34
N PHE A 77 -5.88 14.66 5.03
CA PHE A 77 -4.99 15.52 5.81
C PHE A 77 -5.33 17.01 5.67
N ASN A 78 -5.70 17.42 4.47
CA ASN A 78 -5.87 18.82 4.07
C ASN A 78 -7.30 19.33 4.31
N ASP A 79 -8.30 18.45 4.26
CA ASP A 79 -9.71 18.79 4.48
C ASP A 79 -10.38 17.90 5.54
N LYS A 80 -9.90 18.00 6.78
CA LYS A 80 -10.47 17.29 7.93
C LYS A 80 -11.90 17.72 8.26
N LYS A 81 -12.35 18.91 7.81
CA LYS A 81 -13.72 19.37 8.05
C LYS A 81 -14.69 18.60 7.17
N LYS A 82 -14.34 18.39 5.90
CA LYS A 82 -15.14 17.60 4.96
C LYS A 82 -14.99 16.10 5.23
N TYR A 83 -13.78 15.64 5.52
CA TYR A 83 -13.45 14.23 5.75
C TYR A 83 -12.81 14.00 7.13
N PRO A 84 -13.61 14.02 8.21
CA PRO A 84 -13.08 13.95 9.59
C PRO A 84 -12.59 12.56 10.01
N LYS A 85 -12.69 11.55 9.13
CA LYS A 85 -12.28 10.18 9.42
C LYS A 85 -10.78 10.16 9.77
N PRO A 86 -10.38 9.67 10.96
CA PRO A 86 -8.99 9.73 11.38
C PRO A 86 -8.16 8.50 10.97
N TYR A 87 -8.74 7.57 10.22
CA TYR A 87 -8.16 6.26 9.93
C TYR A 87 -8.29 5.87 8.45
N CYS A 88 -7.41 4.98 8.03
CA CYS A 88 -7.36 4.34 6.73
C CYS A 88 -7.35 2.81 6.88
N GLU A 89 -7.82 2.11 5.86
CA GLU A 89 -7.77 0.65 5.76
C GLU A 89 -7.45 0.26 4.32
N LYS A 90 -6.42 -0.58 4.14
CA LYS A 90 -6.03 -1.13 2.84
C LYS A 90 -5.86 -2.64 2.91
N ILE A 91 -6.13 -3.31 1.79
CA ILE A 91 -5.55 -4.62 1.49
C ILE A 91 -4.40 -4.42 0.50
N LEU A 92 -3.32 -5.14 0.69
CA LEU A 92 -2.17 -5.19 -0.19
C LEU A 92 -1.86 -6.66 -0.49
N ILE A 93 -1.39 -6.93 -1.71
CA ILE A 93 -0.84 -8.23 -2.07
C ILE A 93 0.64 -8.06 -2.36
N LEU A 94 1.43 -8.94 -1.75
CA LEU A 94 2.85 -9.09 -2.04
C LEU A 94 3.08 -10.49 -2.64
N GLU A 95 3.74 -10.56 -3.79
CA GLU A 95 4.14 -11.82 -4.41
C GLU A 95 5.32 -12.46 -3.65
N ASP A 96 5.58 -13.75 -3.92
CA ASP A 96 6.75 -14.44 -3.38
C ASP A 96 8.05 -13.74 -3.86
N ASP A 97 8.97 -13.47 -2.93
CA ASP A 97 10.24 -12.77 -3.17
C ASP A 97 10.14 -11.30 -3.66
N GLN A 98 8.93 -10.71 -3.65
CA GLN A 98 8.70 -9.32 -4.00
C GLN A 98 9.08 -8.36 -2.85
N ILE A 99 9.54 -7.17 -3.20
CA ILE A 99 10.04 -6.14 -2.29
C ILE A 99 9.19 -4.87 -2.43
N LEU A 100 8.77 -4.32 -1.29
CA LEU A 100 8.30 -2.94 -1.18
C LEU A 100 9.48 -2.10 -0.68
N PRO A 101 9.98 -1.11 -1.45
CA PRO A 101 11.19 -0.36 -1.11
C PRO A 101 11.20 0.28 0.28
N MET A 102 12.41 0.48 0.81
CA MET A 102 12.64 1.09 2.12
C MET A 102 12.06 2.51 2.17
N HIS A 103 11.10 2.75 3.06
CA HIS A 103 10.46 4.04 3.24
C HIS A 103 9.99 4.25 4.68
N PHE A 104 9.70 5.49 5.05
CA PHE A 104 8.92 5.81 6.25
C PHE A 104 7.76 6.72 5.89
N HIS A 105 6.80 6.82 6.82
CA HIS A 105 5.72 7.81 6.74
C HIS A 105 5.99 9.00 7.64
N LYS A 106 5.75 10.21 7.14
CA LYS A 106 5.93 11.46 7.89
C LYS A 106 4.84 11.64 8.95
N PHE A 107 3.63 11.21 8.63
CA PHE A 107 2.40 11.42 9.42
C PHE A 107 1.67 10.13 9.74
N LYS A 108 1.63 9.15 8.82
CA LYS A 108 0.96 7.89 9.08
C LYS A 108 1.66 7.07 10.18
N GLU A 109 0.85 6.51 11.06
CA GLU A 109 1.18 5.38 11.91
C GLU A 109 0.33 4.22 11.41
N GLU A 110 0.93 3.04 11.26
CA GLU A 110 0.27 1.90 10.65
C GLU A 110 0.56 0.60 11.38
N ASP A 111 -0.47 -0.26 11.41
CA ASP A 111 -0.34 -1.67 11.68
C ASP A 111 -0.29 -2.42 10.34
N THR A 112 0.85 -3.04 10.06
CA THR A 112 1.01 -4.00 8.97
C THR A 112 0.62 -5.38 9.48
N ILE A 113 -0.35 -6.03 8.83
CA ILE A 113 -0.93 -7.29 9.31
C ILE A 113 -0.82 -8.35 8.22
N ASN A 114 -0.20 -9.49 8.51
CA ASN A 114 -0.26 -10.64 7.62
C ASN A 114 -1.61 -11.37 7.82
N ARG A 115 -2.53 -11.25 6.87
CA ARG A 115 -3.86 -11.89 6.92
C ARG A 115 -3.88 -13.30 6.33
N GLY A 116 -2.81 -13.77 5.70
CA GLY A 116 -2.73 -15.11 5.14
C GLY A 116 -1.70 -15.25 4.02
N GLY A 117 -1.38 -16.50 3.70
CA GLY A 117 -0.43 -16.84 2.65
C GLY A 117 0.98 -17.08 3.20
N GLY A 118 1.99 -16.51 2.54
CA GLY A 118 3.39 -16.62 2.92
C GLY A 118 3.78 -15.81 4.17
N ILE A 119 5.09 -15.65 4.38
CA ILE A 119 5.66 -14.92 5.52
C ILE A 119 6.18 -13.57 5.05
N LEU A 120 5.78 -12.51 5.74
CA LEU A 120 6.25 -11.14 5.45
C LEU A 120 7.43 -10.80 6.35
N ASP A 121 8.59 -10.54 5.75
CA ASP A 121 9.75 -10.02 6.46
C ASP A 121 9.80 -8.49 6.36
N ILE A 122 9.95 -7.81 7.49
CA ILE A 122 10.01 -6.36 7.59
C ILE A 122 11.35 -5.96 8.19
N GLN A 123 12.21 -5.35 7.39
CA GLN A 123 13.48 -4.76 7.86
C GLN A 123 13.24 -3.33 8.33
N VAL A 124 13.78 -2.97 9.50
CA VAL A 124 13.51 -1.67 10.13
C VAL A 124 14.75 -0.85 10.50
N TYR A 125 14.62 0.47 10.43
CA TYR A 125 15.59 1.46 10.92
C TYR A 125 14.86 2.67 11.52
N ASN A 126 15.48 3.40 12.44
CA ASN A 126 15.03 4.78 12.70
C ASN A 126 15.48 5.69 11.55
N SER A 127 14.76 6.78 11.30
CA SER A 127 15.26 7.85 10.42
C SER A 127 16.04 8.90 11.22
N THR A 128 17.12 9.40 10.63
CA THR A 128 17.85 10.57 11.13
C THR A 128 17.13 11.87 10.78
N LEU A 129 17.63 13.01 11.30
CA LEU A 129 17.08 14.34 10.98
C LEU A 129 17.23 14.70 9.49
N ASP A 130 18.28 14.21 8.83
CA ASP A 130 18.55 14.35 7.40
C ASP A 130 17.93 13.21 6.56
N GLU A 131 16.96 12.49 7.14
CA GLU A 131 16.18 11.45 6.48
C GLU A 131 17.03 10.32 5.88
N GLN A 132 18.09 9.93 6.60
CA GLN A 132 18.91 8.75 6.32
C GLN A 132 18.58 7.63 7.31
N LEU A 133 19.11 6.43 7.05
CA LEU A 133 19.02 5.32 8.01
C LEU A 133 19.92 5.59 9.22
N ASP A 134 19.36 5.58 10.43
CA ASP A 134 20.15 5.48 11.64
C ASP A 134 20.63 4.04 11.81
N LYS A 135 21.96 3.85 11.69
CA LYS A 135 22.62 2.54 11.74
C LYS A 135 23.09 2.14 13.14
N ASN A 136 22.84 2.96 14.15
CA ASN A 136 23.42 2.79 15.48
C ASN A 136 22.36 2.54 16.55
N SER A 137 21.20 3.20 16.44
CA SER A 137 20.18 3.13 17.48
C SER A 137 19.25 1.94 17.30
N ASP A 138 18.85 1.33 18.41
CA ASP A 138 17.80 0.31 18.43
C ASP A 138 16.45 0.89 17.97
N VAL A 139 15.67 0.07 17.28
CA VAL A 139 14.31 0.38 16.83
C VAL A 139 13.32 -0.26 17.80
N HIS A 140 12.41 0.56 18.34
CA HIS A 140 11.37 0.12 19.28
C HIS A 140 10.03 0.04 18.58
N LEU A 141 9.39 -1.13 18.65
CA LEU A 141 8.18 -1.48 17.92
C LEU A 141 7.19 -2.17 18.86
N VAL A 142 5.97 -2.36 18.36
CA VAL A 142 4.97 -3.21 19.00
C VAL A 142 4.53 -4.28 18.00
N LYS A 143 4.69 -5.55 18.35
CA LYS A 143 4.23 -6.69 17.57
C LYS A 143 3.10 -7.38 18.34
N ASP A 144 1.89 -7.39 17.82
CA ASP A 144 0.71 -8.00 18.47
C ASP A 144 0.50 -7.54 19.93
N GLY A 145 0.75 -6.25 20.21
CA GLY A 145 0.68 -5.68 21.57
C GLY A 145 1.90 -5.93 22.47
N LYS A 146 2.88 -6.72 22.02
CA LYS A 146 4.16 -6.95 22.71
C LYS A 146 5.20 -5.93 22.26
N LYS A 147 5.80 -5.21 23.21
CA LYS A 147 6.97 -4.36 22.94
C LYS A 147 8.14 -5.21 22.45
N THR A 148 8.69 -4.83 21.30
CA THR A 148 9.83 -5.49 20.66
C THR A 148 10.91 -4.45 20.39
N THR A 149 12.16 -4.83 20.63
CA THR A 149 13.33 -4.01 20.28
C THR A 149 14.19 -4.80 19.30
N LEU A 150 14.59 -4.16 18.22
CA LEU A 150 15.51 -4.71 17.23
C LEU A 150 16.72 -3.78 17.09
N PRO A 151 17.93 -4.30 16.83
CA PRO A 151 19.03 -3.43 16.41
C PRO A 151 18.69 -2.75 15.07
N ALA A 152 19.36 -1.66 14.75
CA ALA A 152 19.26 -1.02 13.43
C ALA A 152 19.46 -2.05 12.30
N GLY A 153 18.51 -2.11 11.37
CA GLY A 153 18.50 -3.07 10.27
C GLY A 153 18.05 -4.48 10.63
N GLY A 154 17.57 -4.67 11.86
CA GLY A 154 16.92 -5.90 12.29
C GLY A 154 15.66 -6.19 11.46
N VAL A 155 15.31 -7.47 11.39
CA VAL A 155 14.17 -7.98 10.64
C VAL A 155 13.19 -8.63 11.60
N VAL A 156 11.92 -8.29 11.45
CA VAL A 156 10.80 -9.00 12.08
C VAL A 156 10.01 -9.73 11.01
N SER A 157 9.66 -10.98 11.29
CA SER A 157 8.79 -11.79 10.43
C SER A 157 7.36 -11.74 10.98
N LEU A 158 6.40 -11.62 10.06
CA LEU A 158 4.98 -11.78 10.34
C LEU A 158 4.48 -13.04 9.64
N GLU A 159 4.14 -14.06 10.44
CA GLU A 159 3.36 -15.20 10.01
C GLU A 159 1.87 -14.83 9.88
N PRO A 160 1.06 -15.64 9.18
CA PRO A 160 -0.38 -15.42 9.12
C PRO A 160 -1.03 -15.23 10.51
N GLY A 161 -1.67 -14.09 10.70
CA GLY A 161 -2.33 -13.69 11.94
C GLY A 161 -1.56 -12.65 12.77
N GLU A 162 -0.30 -12.39 12.44
CA GLU A 162 0.57 -11.47 13.19
C GLU A 162 0.58 -10.06 12.58
N SER A 163 0.77 -9.05 13.44
CA SER A 163 0.88 -7.64 13.05
C SER A 163 2.06 -6.92 13.69
N LEU A 164 2.53 -5.87 13.00
CA LEU A 164 3.55 -4.95 13.47
C LEU A 164 3.04 -3.51 13.37
N THR A 165 3.10 -2.80 14.49
CA THR A 165 2.89 -1.35 14.52
C THR A 165 4.21 -0.62 14.22
N THR A 166 4.21 0.19 13.17
CA THR A 166 5.29 1.13 12.83
C THR A 166 4.79 2.56 13.02
N THR A 167 5.37 3.26 13.99
CA THR A 167 5.10 4.68 14.22
C THR A 167 5.80 5.54 13.16
N GLN A 168 5.42 6.82 13.13
CA GLN A 168 5.99 7.81 12.22
C GLN A 168 7.52 7.76 12.23
N ARG A 169 8.13 7.95 11.05
CA ARG A 169 9.59 8.08 10.87
C ARG A 169 10.41 6.81 11.17
N ILE A 170 9.77 5.66 11.36
CA ILE A 170 10.44 4.36 11.31
C ILE A 170 10.52 3.90 9.85
N TYR A 171 11.74 3.80 9.34
CA TYR A 171 12.01 3.19 8.04
C TYR A 171 11.67 1.71 8.09
N HIS A 172 10.90 1.24 7.11
CA HIS A 172 10.53 -0.15 6.93
C HIS A 172 10.59 -0.55 5.45
N GLN A 173 11.14 -1.74 5.19
CA GLN A 173 11.15 -2.39 3.89
C GLN A 173 10.46 -3.73 4.03
N TRP A 174 9.54 -4.04 3.13
CA TRP A 174 8.84 -5.33 3.15
C TRP A 174 9.45 -6.27 2.13
N HIS A 175 9.55 -7.54 2.49
CA HIS A 175 10.00 -8.61 1.62
C HIS A 175 9.10 -9.83 1.80
N GLY A 176 8.51 -10.30 0.71
CA GLY A 176 7.83 -11.58 0.71
C GLY A 176 8.86 -12.70 0.82
N ARG A 177 8.87 -13.45 1.92
CA ARG A 177 9.90 -14.47 2.13
C ARG A 177 9.84 -15.53 1.03
N LYS A 178 10.93 -15.62 0.26
CA LYS A 178 11.05 -16.53 -0.87
C LYS A 178 10.69 -17.97 -0.51
N GLY A 179 9.88 -18.60 -1.35
CA GLY A 179 9.41 -19.98 -1.20
C GLY A 179 8.29 -20.16 -0.18
N THR A 180 7.73 -19.09 0.39
CA THR A 180 6.57 -19.17 1.30
C THR A 180 5.25 -18.82 0.61
N GLY A 181 5.32 -18.24 -0.60
CA GLY A 181 4.19 -17.92 -1.43
C GLY A 181 3.70 -16.48 -1.27
N LYS A 182 2.65 -16.17 -2.03
CA LYS A 182 1.96 -14.88 -2.03
C LYS A 182 1.40 -14.55 -0.65
N ILE A 183 1.42 -13.28 -0.27
CA ILE A 183 1.04 -12.78 1.04
C ILE A 183 -0.12 -11.81 0.89
N MET A 184 -1.14 -12.01 1.71
CA MET A 184 -2.23 -11.06 1.88
C MET A 184 -1.93 -10.16 3.06
N VAL A 185 -1.58 -8.92 2.79
CA VAL A 185 -1.27 -7.93 3.81
C VAL A 185 -2.48 -7.01 3.99
N TRP A 186 -2.76 -6.66 5.24
CA TRP A 186 -3.74 -5.64 5.58
C TRP A 186 -3.02 -4.50 6.27
N GLU A 187 -3.41 -3.29 5.94
CA GLU A 187 -2.96 -2.07 6.60
C GLU A 187 -4.15 -1.47 7.34
N VAL A 188 -4.01 -1.27 8.64
CA VAL A 188 -4.90 -0.41 9.42
C VAL A 188 -4.06 0.72 9.96
N SER A 189 -4.42 1.95 9.64
CA SER A 189 -3.54 3.09 9.94
C SER A 189 -4.32 4.33 10.31
N SER A 190 -3.61 5.36 10.75
CA SER A 190 -4.12 6.73 10.64
C SER A 190 -4.31 7.12 9.17
N THR A 191 -4.96 8.25 8.91
CA THR A 191 -5.15 8.79 7.55
C THR A 191 -3.85 8.73 6.73
N ASN A 192 -3.97 8.44 5.44
CA ASN A 192 -2.85 8.34 4.51
C ASN A 192 -3.01 9.29 3.32
N ASP A 193 -1.91 9.81 2.79
CA ASP A 193 -1.86 10.50 1.49
C ASP A 193 -0.57 10.08 0.79
N ASP A 194 -0.72 9.15 -0.15
CA ASP A 194 0.41 8.54 -0.86
C ASP A 194 1.23 9.54 -1.69
N ASN A 195 0.70 10.75 -1.98
CA ASN A 195 1.41 11.78 -2.73
C ASN A 195 2.48 12.52 -1.90
N VAL A 196 2.34 12.56 -0.56
CA VAL A 196 3.15 13.45 0.29
C VAL A 196 3.76 12.77 1.51
N ASP A 197 3.17 11.67 1.97
CA ASP A 197 3.49 11.06 3.25
C ASP A 197 4.65 10.06 3.16
N ASN A 198 4.78 9.37 2.03
CA ASN A 198 5.84 8.41 1.78
C ASN A 198 7.19 9.12 1.57
N ARG A 199 8.20 8.76 2.37
CA ARG A 199 9.60 9.11 2.13
C ARG A 199 10.42 7.86 1.88
N PHE A 200 10.63 7.54 0.61
CA PHE A 200 11.53 6.47 0.19
C PHE A 200 12.99 6.84 0.46
N LEU A 201 13.83 5.88 0.84
CA LEU A 201 15.27 6.12 1.02
C LEU A 201 15.94 6.42 -0.32
N GLU A 202 15.62 5.61 -1.33
CA GLU A 202 16.06 5.80 -2.70
C GLU A 202 15.14 6.79 -3.41
N ASP A 203 15.68 7.49 -4.40
CA ASP A 203 14.89 8.38 -5.26
C ASP A 203 14.11 7.55 -6.28
N VAL A 204 12.99 6.98 -5.82
CA VAL A 204 12.05 6.21 -6.63
C VAL A 204 10.67 6.88 -6.60
N PRO A 205 9.95 6.90 -7.73
CA PRO A 205 8.59 7.43 -7.74
C PRO A 205 7.64 6.47 -7.01
N ARG A 206 6.60 7.03 -6.37
CA ARG A 206 5.50 6.24 -5.78
C ARG A 206 4.58 5.63 -6.85
N PHE A 207 4.44 6.31 -7.98
CA PHE A 207 3.56 5.92 -9.09
C PHE A 207 4.37 5.58 -10.34
N SER A 208 3.95 4.53 -11.04
CA SER A 208 4.56 4.09 -12.28
C SER A 208 3.95 4.83 -13.47
N GLU A 209 4.77 5.10 -14.50
CA GLU A 209 4.24 5.48 -15.81
C GLU A 209 3.48 4.29 -16.43
N VAL A 210 2.31 4.55 -17.03
CA VAL A 210 1.46 3.52 -17.64
C VAL A 210 1.51 3.61 -19.17
N GLU A 211 1.81 2.49 -19.82
CA GLU A 211 1.64 2.28 -21.26
C GLU A 211 0.23 1.71 -21.49
N GLU A 212 -0.64 2.49 -22.13
CA GLU A 212 -2.04 2.11 -22.40
C GLU A 212 -2.15 1.16 -23.61
N ASP A 213 -1.64 -0.07 -23.46
CA ASP A 213 -1.64 -1.10 -24.50
C ASP A 213 -2.99 -1.84 -24.66
N GLU A 214 -3.89 -1.69 -23.68
CA GLU A 214 -5.29 -2.14 -23.75
C GLU A 214 -6.23 -1.22 -22.95
N SER A 215 -7.54 -1.48 -23.00
CA SER A 215 -8.52 -0.68 -22.26
C SER A 215 -8.40 -0.85 -20.75
N ILE A 216 -8.69 0.21 -20.00
CA ILE A 216 -8.80 0.19 -18.54
C ILE A 216 -9.95 -0.75 -18.12
N LYS A 217 -9.62 -1.87 -17.47
CA LYS A 217 -10.59 -2.78 -16.88
C LYS A 217 -10.95 -2.38 -15.45
N HIS A 218 -9.95 -1.91 -14.71
CA HIS A 218 -10.05 -1.48 -13.31
C HIS A 218 -9.48 -0.07 -13.19
N VAL A 219 -10.26 0.87 -12.66
CA VAL A 219 -9.83 2.28 -12.54
C VAL A 219 -8.88 2.43 -11.35
N LEU A 220 -7.66 2.90 -11.60
CA LEU A 220 -6.70 3.26 -10.55
C LEU A 220 -6.99 4.67 -10.04
N PHE A 221 -6.64 4.97 -8.78
CA PHE A 221 -6.76 6.36 -8.32
C PHE A 221 -5.88 7.34 -9.11
N ALA A 222 -4.76 6.86 -9.67
CA ALA A 222 -3.89 7.65 -10.55
C ALA A 222 -4.60 8.05 -11.86
N ASP A 223 -5.64 7.32 -12.27
CA ASP A 223 -6.44 7.61 -13.46
C ASP A 223 -7.51 8.70 -13.19
N TYR A 224 -7.87 8.94 -11.92
CA TYR A 224 -9.00 9.82 -11.54
C TYR A 224 -8.92 11.24 -12.13
N PRO A 225 -7.77 11.95 -12.07
CA PRO A 225 -7.69 13.31 -12.61
C PRO A 225 -7.98 13.36 -14.11
N ASN A 226 -7.54 12.35 -14.87
CA ASN A 226 -7.71 12.28 -16.32
C ASN A 226 -9.14 11.87 -16.71
N LEU A 227 -9.76 10.99 -15.93
CA LEU A 227 -11.11 10.51 -16.20
C LEU A 227 -12.20 11.51 -15.81
N ARG A 228 -11.94 12.43 -14.87
CA ARG A 228 -12.86 13.52 -14.48
C ARG A 228 -12.78 14.76 -15.36
N ALA A 229 -11.69 14.95 -16.10
CA ALA A 229 -11.46 16.16 -16.91
C ALA A 229 -12.25 16.17 -18.24
N ASN A 230 -13.00 15.12 -18.55
CA ASN A 230 -13.87 14.97 -19.72
C ASN A 230 -15.33 14.82 -19.28
#